data_AF-A0A2E4DEV0-F1
#
_entry.id   AF-A0A2E4DEV0-F1
#
_cell.length_a   1.000
_cell.length_b   1.000
_cell.length_c   1.000
_cell.angle_alpha   90.00
_cell.angle_beta   90.00
_cell.angle_gamma   90.00
#
_symmetry.space_group_name_H-M   'P 1'
#
loop_
_entity.id
_entity.type
_entity.pdbx_description
1 polymer ?
#
loop_
_entity_poly.entity_id
_entity_poly.type
_entity_poly.pdbx_seq_one_letter_code
_entity_poly.pdbx_strand_id
1 'polypeptide(L)'
;MKKTRMVMTNINKLSHIQPQVVRKHQNVPKEVVQAAEAMEEQFANHLINEMRKSVGKESKSSAEDFYNSLMDRERAKMLAKSDTGLGIKDVVIDEYMRKTARPSSYGQFEKVEMYEKQKPNSQKGETL
;
A
#
# COMPACT_ATOMS: atom_id res chain seq x y z
N MET A 1 -36.13 -43.77 33.01
CA MET A 1 -34.92 -43.94 32.15
C MET A 1 -34.80 -42.73 31.24
N LYS A 2 -33.69 -41.99 31.33
CA LYS A 2 -33.45 -40.70 30.64
C LYS A 2 -32.85 -40.95 29.25
N LYS A 3 -33.41 -40.35 28.19
CA LYS A 3 -32.80 -40.31 26.84
C LYS A 3 -32.19 -38.93 26.63
N THR A 4 -30.90 -38.80 26.93
CA THR A 4 -30.10 -37.61 26.60
C THR A 4 -29.74 -37.69 25.12
N ARG A 5 -30.27 -36.79 24.29
CA ARG A 5 -29.75 -36.57 22.92
C ARG A 5 -28.39 -35.88 23.06
N MET A 6 -27.33 -36.57 22.66
CA MET A 6 -25.99 -36.02 22.53
C MET A 6 -25.94 -35.24 21.21
N VAL A 7 -25.82 -33.91 21.27
CA VAL A 7 -25.59 -33.07 20.09
C VAL A 7 -24.09 -33.07 19.82
N MET A 8 -23.67 -33.78 18.79
CA MET A 8 -22.31 -33.70 18.24
C MET A 8 -22.19 -32.38 17.46
N THR A 9 -21.66 -31.33 18.09
CA THR A 9 -21.25 -30.12 17.39
C THR A 9 -19.93 -30.38 16.68
N ASN A 10 -19.94 -30.35 15.34
CA ASN A 10 -18.75 -30.35 14.50
C ASN A 10 -17.96 -29.04 14.70
N ILE A 11 -16.93 -29.07 15.53
CA ILE A 11 -15.96 -27.99 15.70
C ILE A 11 -14.80 -28.28 14.74
N ASN A 12 -14.93 -27.95 13.45
CA ASN A 12 -13.79 -28.00 12.54
C ASN A 12 -14.00 -27.12 11.31
N LYS A 13 -13.84 -25.80 11.50
CA LYS A 13 -13.36 -24.86 10.47
C LYS A 13 -12.61 -23.69 11.13
N LEU A 14 -11.47 -23.99 11.76
CA LEU A 14 -10.40 -22.99 11.83
C LEU A 14 -9.78 -22.94 10.44
N SER A 15 -10.35 -22.10 9.59
CA SER A 15 -9.72 -21.70 8.33
C SER A 15 -8.32 -21.18 8.65
N HIS A 16 -7.30 -21.75 8.03
CA HIS A 16 -5.96 -21.17 7.98
C HIS A 16 -6.11 -19.72 7.51
N ILE A 17 -6.05 -18.76 8.44
CA ILE A 17 -5.75 -17.38 8.12
C ILE A 17 -4.27 -17.40 7.76
N GLN A 18 -3.96 -17.73 6.51
CA GLN A 18 -2.67 -17.36 5.95
C GLN A 18 -2.59 -15.85 6.11
N PRO A 19 -1.54 -15.27 6.74
CA PRO A 19 -1.38 -13.84 6.75
C PRO A 19 -1.35 -13.42 5.29
N GLN A 20 -2.39 -12.72 4.86
CA GLN A 20 -2.44 -12.10 3.54
C GLN A 20 -1.21 -11.18 3.53
N VAL A 21 -0.16 -11.55 2.81
CA VAL A 21 0.96 -10.66 2.57
C VAL A 21 0.37 -9.56 1.70
N VAL A 22 -0.16 -8.52 2.35
CA VAL A 22 -0.68 -7.34 1.69
C VAL A 22 0.49 -6.78 0.90
N ARG A 23 0.49 -7.03 -0.41
CA ARG A 23 1.53 -6.49 -1.28
C ARG A 23 1.35 -4.99 -1.27
N LYS A 24 2.30 -4.28 -0.64
CA LYS A 24 2.35 -2.83 -0.68
C LYS A 24 2.27 -2.40 -2.16
N HIS A 25 1.44 -1.39 -2.45
CA HIS A 25 1.31 -0.77 -3.77
C HIS A 25 0.60 -1.58 -4.87
N GLN A 26 -0.14 -2.64 -4.55
CA GLN A 26 -0.79 -3.50 -5.56
C GLN A 26 -1.81 -2.77 -6.48
N ASN A 27 -2.41 -1.68 -6.01
CA ASN A 27 -3.41 -0.90 -6.74
C ASN A 27 -2.85 0.37 -7.39
N VAL A 28 -1.53 0.51 -7.46
CA VAL A 28 -0.84 1.70 -7.96
C VAL A 28 -0.34 1.43 -9.38
N PRO A 29 -0.50 2.36 -10.34
CA PRO A 29 0.06 2.20 -11.67
C PRO A 29 1.57 1.93 -11.62
N LYS A 30 2.04 1.01 -12.47
CA LYS A 30 3.44 0.56 -12.47
C LYS A 30 4.40 1.72 -12.72
N GLU A 31 3.99 2.69 -13.54
CA GLU A 31 4.74 3.88 -13.89
C GLU A 31 4.99 4.77 -12.67
N VAL A 32 3.99 4.87 -11.78
CA VAL A 32 4.09 5.64 -10.52
C VAL A 32 5.02 4.92 -9.55
N VAL A 33 4.91 3.60 -9.43
CA VAL A 33 5.82 2.81 -8.59
C VAL A 33 7.26 2.96 -9.09
N GLN A 34 7.50 2.87 -10.39
CA GLN A 34 8.83 3.05 -10.98
C GLN A 34 9.39 4.46 -10.77
N ALA A 35 8.57 5.49 -10.92
CA ALA A 35 8.98 6.87 -10.66
C ALA A 35 9.33 7.05 -9.17
N ALA A 36 8.53 6.51 -8.27
CA ALA A 36 8.75 6.57 -6.83
C ALA A 36 10.02 5.80 -6.41
N GLU A 37 10.27 4.62 -7.00
CA GLU A 37 11.53 3.88 -6.85
C GLU A 37 12.73 4.70 -7.35
N ALA A 38 12.62 5.34 -8.51
CA ALA A 38 13.72 6.16 -9.04
C ALA A 38 14.03 7.36 -8.14
N MET A 39 13.01 8.00 -7.57
CA MET A 39 13.19 9.08 -6.59
C MET A 39 13.90 8.59 -5.34
N GLU A 40 13.52 7.42 -4.83
CA GLU A 40 14.18 6.81 -3.67
C GLU A 40 15.62 6.40 -3.97
N GLU A 41 15.91 5.85 -5.16
CA GLU A 41 17.27 5.52 -5.60
C GLU A 41 18.17 6.77 -5.62
N GLN A 42 17.67 7.87 -6.20
CA GLN A 42 18.41 9.13 -6.24
C GLN A 42 18.69 9.68 -4.85
N PHE A 43 17.68 9.65 -3.97
CA PHE A 43 17.82 10.11 -2.60
C PHE A 43 18.78 9.23 -1.79
N ALA A 44 18.64 7.91 -1.87
CA ALA A 44 19.51 6.96 -1.19
C ALA A 44 20.97 7.10 -1.64
N ASN A 45 21.20 7.24 -2.95
CA ASN A 45 22.54 7.47 -3.49
C ASN A 45 23.13 8.80 -2.99
N HIS A 46 22.32 9.87 -2.97
CA HIS A 46 22.75 11.15 -2.40
C HIS A 46 23.13 11.02 -0.92
N LEU A 47 22.30 10.34 -0.12
CA LEU A 47 22.54 10.12 1.30
C LEU A 47 23.84 9.34 1.54
N ILE A 48 24.08 8.25 0.79
CA ILE A 48 25.32 7.47 0.88
C ILE A 48 26.54 8.35 0.57
N ASN A 49 26.44 9.21 -0.44
CA ASN A 49 27.51 10.14 -0.81
C ASN A 49 27.79 11.17 0.29
N GLU A 50 26.75 11.74 0.93
CA GLU A 50 26.93 12.65 2.08
C GLU A 50 27.53 11.92 3.28
N MET A 51 27.07 10.70 3.59
CA MET A 51 27.64 9.88 4.66
C MET A 51 29.13 9.61 4.45
N ARG A 52 29.56 9.32 3.22
CA ARG A 52 30.98 9.09 2.91
C ARG A 52 31.85 10.33 3.09
N LYS A 53 31.31 11.55 2.98
CA LYS A 53 32.05 12.77 3.29
C LYS A 53 32.36 12.91 4.78
N SER A 54 31.56 12.29 5.64
CA SER A 54 31.76 12.32 7.10
C SER A 54 32.83 11.36 7.60
N VAL A 55 33.20 10.35 6.80
CA VAL A 55 34.27 9.39 7.13
C VAL A 55 35.60 9.98 6.69
N GLY A 56 36.62 9.90 7.56
CA GLY A 56 37.98 10.36 7.25
C GLY A 56 38.49 9.78 5.93
N LYS A 57 38.98 10.63 5.03
CA LYS A 57 39.49 10.21 3.73
C LYS A 57 40.93 9.73 3.86
N GLU A 58 41.14 8.42 3.82
CA GLU A 58 42.44 7.88 3.44
C GLU A 58 42.70 8.14 1.94
N SER A 59 43.95 8.14 1.50
CA SER A 59 44.28 8.35 0.09
C SER A 59 43.76 7.19 -0.76
N LYS A 60 42.65 7.41 -1.47
CA LYS A 60 42.03 6.40 -2.35
C LYS A 60 42.55 6.54 -3.77
N SER A 61 42.62 5.40 -4.46
CA SER A 61 42.91 5.39 -5.90
C SER A 61 41.65 5.72 -6.72
N SER A 62 41.81 6.28 -7.91
CA SER A 62 40.69 6.55 -8.84
C SER A 62 39.86 5.30 -9.17
N ALA A 63 40.52 4.15 -9.30
CA ALA A 63 39.85 2.86 -9.53
C ALA A 63 38.97 2.45 -8.34
N GLU A 64 39.43 2.69 -7.11
CA GLU A 64 38.66 2.41 -5.90
C GLU A 64 37.44 3.33 -5.78
N ASP A 65 37.60 4.62 -6.10
CA ASP A 65 36.48 5.56 -6.12
C ASP A 65 35.43 5.17 -7.15
N PHE A 66 35.86 4.75 -8.34
CA PHE A 66 34.96 4.25 -9.37
C PHE A 66 34.22 2.99 -8.90
N TYR A 67 34.93 1.99 -8.36
CA TYR A 67 34.31 0.78 -7.83
C TYR A 67 33.28 1.09 -6.74
N ASN A 68 33.64 1.95 -5.78
CA ASN A 68 32.75 2.34 -4.71
C ASN A 68 31.50 3.06 -5.26
N SER A 69 31.63 3.91 -6.27
CA SER A 69 30.48 4.58 -6.90
C SER A 69 29.49 3.60 -7.53
N LEU A 70 29.98 2.51 -8.15
CA LEU A 70 29.15 1.45 -8.70
C LEU A 70 28.43 0.68 -7.58
N MET A 71 29.15 0.36 -6.51
CA MET A 71 28.57 -0.32 -5.34
C MET A 71 27.51 0.53 -4.64
N ASP A 72 27.76 1.82 -4.47
CA ASP A 72 26.84 2.76 -3.84
C ASP A 72 25.55 2.88 -4.68
N ARG A 73 25.68 2.93 -6.01
CA ARG A 73 24.53 2.92 -6.93
C ARG A 73 23.71 1.64 -6.83
N GLU A 74 24.33 0.46 -6.80
CA GLU A 74 23.56 -0.79 -6.67
C GLU A 74 22.90 -0.92 -5.28
N ARG A 75 23.58 -0.48 -4.22
CA ARG A 75 22.97 -0.42 -2.87
C ARG A 75 21.76 0.50 -2.84
N ALA A 76 21.86 1.70 -3.40
CA ALA A 76 20.75 2.65 -3.49
C ALA A 76 19.55 2.06 -4.25
N LYS A 77 19.80 1.38 -5.36
CA LYS A 77 18.79 0.69 -6.16
C LYS A 77 18.14 -0.48 -5.42
N MET A 78 18.92 -1.26 -4.66
CA MET A 78 18.38 -2.32 -3.80
C MET A 78 17.48 -1.75 -2.70
N LEU A 79 17.88 -0.64 -2.07
CA LEU A 79 17.08 0.05 -1.05
C LEU A 79 15.73 0.50 -1.64
N ALA A 80 15.76 1.19 -2.77
CA ALA A 80 14.56 1.70 -3.45
C ALA A 80 13.55 0.59 -3.82
N LYS A 81 14.04 -0.56 -4.27
CA LYS A 81 13.19 -1.69 -4.69
C LYS A 81 12.71 -2.55 -3.53
N SER A 82 13.33 -2.45 -2.36
CA SER A 82 12.93 -3.23 -1.20
C SER A 82 11.68 -2.64 -0.52
N ASP A 83 10.97 -3.47 0.25
CA ASP A 83 9.84 -3.04 1.07
C ASP A 83 10.29 -2.36 2.38
N THR A 84 11.57 -2.48 2.71
CA THR A 84 12.25 -1.95 3.89
C THR A 84 13.22 -0.81 3.52
N GLY A 85 12.93 -0.11 2.44
CA GLY A 85 13.70 1.05 2.00
C GLY A 85 13.60 2.24 2.96
N LEU A 86 14.06 3.41 2.51
CA LEU A 86 13.98 4.68 3.24
C LEU A 86 12.54 5.21 3.33
N GLY A 87 11.60 4.64 2.57
CA GLY A 87 10.18 4.97 2.62
C GLY A 87 9.79 6.18 1.78
N ILE A 88 10.72 6.75 1.00
CA ILE A 88 10.44 7.83 0.05
C ILE A 88 9.45 7.35 -1.02
N LYS A 89 9.61 6.12 -1.52
CA LYS A 89 8.67 5.50 -2.44
C LYS A 89 7.26 5.46 -1.86
N ASP A 90 7.14 5.06 -0.59
CA ASP A 90 5.85 4.95 0.10
C ASP A 90 5.18 6.33 0.23
N VAL A 91 5.93 7.37 0.57
CA VAL A 91 5.41 8.76 0.67
C VAL A 91 4.97 9.31 -0.69
N VAL A 92 5.76 9.08 -1.74
CA VAL A 92 5.43 9.54 -3.10
C VAL A 92 4.16 8.85 -3.60
N ILE A 93 4.05 7.54 -3.37
CA ILE A 93 2.87 6.78 -3.76
C ILE A 93 1.65 7.22 -2.95
N ASP A 94 1.78 7.45 -1.64
CA ASP A 94 0.70 7.95 -0.79
C ASP A 94 0.20 9.33 -1.26
N GLU A 95 1.12 10.24 -1.60
CA GLU A 95 0.77 11.55 -2.17
C GLU A 95 -0.02 11.42 -3.47
N TYR A 96 0.44 10.53 -4.36
CA TYR A 96 -0.23 10.27 -5.62
C TYR A 96 -1.63 9.67 -5.39
N MET A 97 -1.74 8.68 -4.51
CA MET A 97 -3.01 8.07 -4.12
C MET A 97 -3.95 9.10 -3.49
N ARG A 98 -3.47 9.98 -2.61
CA ARG A 98 -4.29 11.05 -2.01
C ARG A 98 -4.83 12.01 -3.06
N LYS A 99 -4.04 12.36 -4.09
CA LYS A 99 -4.47 13.24 -5.18
C LYS A 99 -5.49 12.57 -6.11
N THR A 100 -5.31 11.27 -6.38
CA THR A 100 -6.14 10.50 -7.33
C THR A 100 -7.39 9.89 -6.69
N ALA A 101 -7.33 9.53 -5.41
CA ALA A 101 -8.45 8.99 -4.63
C ALA A 101 -9.38 10.07 -4.07
N ARG A 102 -9.14 11.36 -4.36
CA ARG A 102 -10.18 12.38 -4.18
C ARG A 102 -11.41 11.92 -4.96
N PRO A 103 -12.58 11.73 -4.32
CA PRO A 103 -13.77 11.42 -5.07
C PRO A 103 -13.96 12.56 -6.06
N SER A 104 -13.98 12.24 -7.36
CA SER A 104 -14.52 13.14 -8.36
C SER A 104 -15.85 13.64 -7.80
N SER A 105 -15.98 14.95 -7.58
CA SER A 105 -17.17 15.56 -6.98
C SER A 105 -18.43 15.39 -7.84
N TYR A 106 -18.35 14.63 -8.93
CA TYR A 106 -19.44 14.30 -9.84
C TYR A 106 -20.15 12.96 -9.53
N GLY A 107 -19.66 12.14 -8.59
CA GLY A 107 -20.25 10.82 -8.30
C GLY A 107 -21.24 10.72 -7.13
N GLN A 108 -21.49 11.82 -6.40
CA GLN A 108 -22.33 11.80 -5.18
C GLN A 108 -23.81 12.13 -5.44
N PHE A 109 -24.19 12.53 -6.67
CA PHE A 109 -25.57 12.93 -6.98
C PHE A 109 -26.46 11.79 -7.47
N GLU A 110 -25.89 10.66 -7.92
CA GLU A 110 -26.68 9.59 -8.56
C GLU A 110 -27.30 8.59 -7.57
N LYS A 111 -26.86 8.59 -6.30
CA LYS A 111 -27.38 7.65 -5.28
C LYS A 111 -28.60 8.15 -4.52
N VAL A 112 -29.01 9.41 -4.69
CA VAL A 112 -30.10 9.98 -3.88
C VAL A 112 -31.48 9.66 -4.47
N GLU A 113 -31.61 9.46 -5.79
CA GLU A 113 -32.92 9.24 -6.43
C GLU A 113 -33.46 7.80 -6.32
N MET A 114 -32.65 6.84 -5.87
CA MET A 114 -33.08 5.43 -5.79
C MET A 114 -33.89 5.12 -4.52
N TYR A 115 -33.85 5.99 -3.51
CA TYR A 115 -34.51 5.76 -2.21
C TYR A 115 -35.88 6.45 -2.06
N GLU A 116 -36.29 7.32 -2.98
CA GLU A 116 -37.60 7.98 -2.89
C GLU A 116 -38.75 7.17 -3.52
N LYS A 117 -38.49 6.10 -4.29
CA LYS A 117 -39.53 5.33 -4.97
C LYS A 117 -40.15 4.18 -4.16
N GLN A 118 -39.83 4.04 -2.87
CA GLN A 118 -40.43 3.00 -2.02
C GLN A 118 -41.12 3.60 -0.80
N LYS A 119 -42.21 4.35 -1.03
CA LYS A 119 -43.26 4.49 -0.01
C LYS A 119 -44.24 3.33 -0.19
N PRO A 120 -44.34 2.37 0.75
CA PRO A 120 -45.44 1.42 0.72
C PRO A 120 -46.74 2.16 1.05
N ASN A 121 -47.71 2.00 0.15
CA ASN A 121 -49.07 2.50 0.24
C ASN A 121 -49.78 1.87 1.45
N SER A 122 -49.77 2.54 2.60
CA SER A 122 -50.61 2.20 3.76
C SER A 122 -51.70 3.24 3.87
N GLN A 123 -52.83 3.02 3.18
CA GLN A 123 -54.14 3.60 3.49
C GLN A 123 -55.23 3.01 2.58
N LYS A 124 -55.87 1.94 3.05
CA LYS A 124 -57.30 1.63 2.86
C LYS A 124 -57.69 0.91 4.16
N GLY A 125 -58.45 1.49 5.08
CA GLY A 125 -59.74 2.12 4.87
C GLY A 125 -60.82 1.05 5.05
N GLU A 126 -61.00 0.56 6.28
CA GLU A 126 -62.20 -0.19 6.65
C GLU A 126 -63.16 0.79 7.33
N THR A 127 -64.19 1.19 6.57
CA THR A 127 -65.37 1.89 7.04
C THR A 127 -66.42 0.89 7.51
N LEU A 128 -66.95 1.17 8.72
CA LEU A 128 -68.28 0.87 9.28
C LEU A 128 -68.76 -0.58 9.31
#